data_AF-A0A847SXM1-F1
#
_entry.id   AF-A0A847SXM1-F1
#
_cell.length_a   1.000
_cell.length_b   1.000
_cell.length_c   1.000
_cell.angle_alpha   90.00
_cell.angle_beta   90.00
_cell.angle_gamma   90.00
#
_symmetry.space_group_name_H-M   'P 1'
#
loop_
_entity.id
_entity.type
_entity.pdbx_description
1 polymer ?
#
loop_
_entity_poly.entity_id
_entity_poly.type
_entity_poly.pdbx_seq_one_letter_code
_entity_poly.pdbx_strand_id
1 'polypeptide(L)'
;MERRSVLIIESIPQYQDPSEGAMLSEVLEMASTDYFELHTVSNKSDLLDMLEDRAFMRRFKIVHMSGHGDEEKPNFLLPRGSINASEFPIDCFRNKTVCMSACTLGKKRFVTPFMERTDARYVIGPRRSPYFIDATLFFLTFYYWTNRRRLGIQASFNRAMKSGVRGDWSLWVP
;
A
#
# COMPACT_ATOMS: atom_id res chain seq x y z
N MET A 1 -18.47 -15.28 -2.76
CA MET A 1 -17.98 -13.92 -3.05
C MET A 1 -16.59 -13.81 -2.43
N GLU A 2 -15.57 -13.35 -3.16
CA GLU A 2 -14.21 -13.25 -2.58
C GLU A 2 -14.17 -12.23 -1.42
N ARG A 3 -13.54 -12.62 -0.31
CA ARG A 3 -13.35 -11.79 0.88
C ARG A 3 -12.47 -10.57 0.56
N ARG A 4 -12.93 -9.36 0.86
CA ARG A 4 -12.16 -8.12 0.80
C ARG A 4 -11.42 -7.94 2.12
N SER A 5 -10.14 -8.30 2.11
CA SER A 5 -9.27 -8.21 3.27
C SER A 5 -8.07 -7.30 3.04
N VAL A 6 -7.84 -6.37 3.95
CA VAL A 6 -6.79 -5.34 3.85
C VAL A 6 -5.83 -5.45 5.03
N LEU A 7 -4.53 -5.54 4.76
CA LEU A 7 -3.50 -5.32 5.76
C LEU A 7 -2.97 -3.91 5.58
N ILE A 8 -2.95 -3.11 6.64
CA ILE A 8 -2.26 -1.81 6.67
C ILE A 8 -0.96 -1.99 7.47
N ILE A 9 0.15 -1.64 6.84
CA ILE A 9 1.48 -1.58 7.44
C ILE A 9 1.85 -0.10 7.53
N GLU A 10 1.84 0.45 8.75
CA GLU A 10 2.21 1.83 9.03
C GLU A 10 3.70 1.89 9.40
N SER A 11 4.50 2.56 8.57
CA SER A 11 5.94 2.80 8.78
C SER A 11 6.26 4.29 8.93
N ILE A 12 5.28 5.10 9.30
CA ILE A 12 5.47 6.50 9.66
C ILE A 12 5.71 6.59 11.18
N PRO A 13 6.73 7.33 11.66
CA PRO A 13 6.93 7.52 13.09
C PRO A 13 5.71 8.19 13.75
N GLN A 14 5.30 7.72 14.93
CA GLN A 14 4.09 8.21 15.63
C GLN A 14 4.06 9.72 15.94
N TYR A 15 5.23 10.38 15.98
CA TYR A 15 5.31 11.82 16.20
C TYR A 15 5.02 12.65 14.93
N GLN A 16 4.94 12.01 13.76
CA GLN A 16 4.53 12.64 12.51
C GLN A 16 3.02 12.50 12.36
N ASP A 17 2.27 13.40 12.99
CA ASP A 17 0.83 13.56 12.77
C ASP A 17 0.59 14.09 11.33
N PRO A 18 -0.30 13.50 10.51
CA PRO A 18 -1.27 12.45 10.84
C PRO A 18 -0.90 11.03 10.43
N SER A 19 -1.39 10.04 11.20
CA SER A 19 -1.31 8.63 10.83
C SER A 19 -2.34 8.30 9.74
N GLU A 20 -1.82 7.95 8.56
CA GLU A 20 -2.65 7.53 7.43
C GLU A 20 -3.38 6.22 7.78
N GLY A 21 -2.67 5.25 8.37
CA GLY A 21 -3.24 3.96 8.71
C GLY A 21 -4.40 4.04 9.69
N ALA A 22 -4.34 4.94 10.68
CA ALA A 22 -5.46 5.19 11.58
C ALA A 22 -6.69 5.71 10.82
N MET A 23 -6.53 6.73 9.96
CA MET A 23 -7.63 7.26 9.15
C MET A 23 -8.20 6.26 8.16
N LEU A 24 -7.34 5.45 7.52
CA LEU A 24 -7.80 4.41 6.61
C LEU A 24 -8.57 3.32 7.34
N SER A 25 -8.18 2.98 8.57
CA SER A 25 -8.89 1.97 9.38
C SER A 25 -10.34 2.37 9.66
N GLU A 26 -10.58 3.62 10.06
CA GLU A 26 -11.93 4.17 10.25
C GLU A 26 -12.79 4.02 8.98
N VAL A 27 -12.20 4.31 7.82
CA VAL A 27 -12.95 4.22 6.55
C VAL A 27 -13.13 2.79 6.07
N LEU A 28 -12.19 1.89 6.34
CA LEU A 28 -12.37 0.47 6.06
C LEU A 28 -13.52 -0.12 6.89
N GLU A 29 -13.67 0.33 8.14
CA GLU A 29 -14.79 -0.01 9.00
C GLU A 29 -16.12 0.54 8.44
N MET A 30 -16.17 1.84 8.13
CA MET A 30 -17.35 2.47 7.51
C MET A 30 -17.73 1.83 6.15
N ALA A 31 -16.74 1.40 5.38
CA ALA A 31 -16.94 0.74 4.09
C ALA A 31 -17.45 -0.71 4.22
N SER A 32 -17.58 -1.23 5.46
CA SER A 32 -17.95 -2.62 5.75
C SER A 32 -16.99 -3.61 5.08
N THR A 33 -15.69 -3.35 5.20
CA THR A 33 -14.64 -4.25 4.72
C THR A 33 -14.71 -5.57 5.48
N ASP A 34 -14.65 -6.71 4.79
CA ASP A 34 -14.87 -8.03 5.41
C ASP A 34 -13.82 -8.38 6.48
N TYR A 35 -12.63 -7.78 6.37
CA TYR A 35 -11.54 -7.93 7.31
C TYR A 35 -10.47 -6.87 7.12
N PHE A 36 -9.92 -6.31 8.19
CA PHE A 36 -8.67 -5.58 8.08
C PHE A 36 -7.84 -5.68 9.36
N GLU A 37 -6.55 -5.43 9.24
CA GLU A 37 -5.62 -5.26 10.35
C GLU A 37 -4.70 -4.07 10.09
N LEU A 38 -4.33 -3.35 11.16
CA LEU A 38 -3.34 -2.29 11.15
C LEU A 38 -2.15 -2.72 12.02
N HIS A 39 -0.95 -2.68 11.45
CA HIS A 39 0.29 -2.96 12.14
C HIS A 39 1.28 -1.82 11.94
N THR A 40 1.87 -1.34 13.04
CA THR A 40 2.98 -0.38 12.97
C THR A 40 4.30 -1.13 12.92
N VAL A 41 5.14 -0.80 11.96
CA VAL A 41 6.46 -1.43 11.77
C VAL A 41 7.54 -0.36 11.76
N SER A 42 8.54 -0.51 12.64
CA SER A 42 9.59 0.50 12.81
C SER A 42 10.92 0.13 12.17
N ASN A 43 11.21 -1.16 12.01
CA ASN A 43 12.50 -1.62 11.53
C ASN A 43 12.33 -2.67 10.42
N LYS A 44 13.42 -2.93 9.71
CA LYS A 44 13.42 -3.79 8.53
C LYS A 44 13.17 -5.26 8.88
N SER A 45 13.75 -5.79 9.96
CA SER A 45 13.58 -7.21 10.33
C SER A 45 12.11 -7.52 10.61
N ASP A 46 11.44 -6.68 11.40
CA ASP A 46 10.02 -6.90 11.75
C ASP A 46 9.13 -6.88 10.49
N LEU A 47 9.43 -6.00 9.52
CA LEU A 47 8.73 -5.98 8.24
C LEU A 47 8.93 -7.29 7.49
N LEU A 48 10.18 -7.74 7.37
CA LEU A 48 10.52 -8.94 6.62
C LEU A 48 9.90 -10.19 7.26
N ASP A 49 10.02 -10.34 8.57
CA ASP A 49 9.45 -11.45 9.33
C ASP A 49 7.92 -11.54 9.13
N MET A 50 7.23 -10.40 9.18
CA MET A 50 5.79 -10.33 8.91
C MET A 50 5.44 -10.74 7.47
N LEU A 51 6.22 -10.30 6.48
CA LEU A 51 5.99 -10.62 5.08
C LEU A 51 6.35 -12.07 4.71
N GLU A 52 7.25 -12.70 5.47
CA GLU A 52 7.64 -14.10 5.33
C GLU A 52 6.62 -15.07 5.95
N ASP A 53 5.82 -14.61 6.93
CA ASP A 53 4.72 -15.40 7.48
C ASP A 53 3.60 -15.60 6.45
N ARG A 54 3.68 -16.71 5.72
CA ARG A 54 2.70 -17.10 4.70
C ARG A 54 1.30 -17.32 5.28
N ALA A 55 1.18 -17.81 6.51
CA ALA A 55 -0.12 -18.07 7.12
C ALA A 55 -0.83 -16.75 7.42
N PHE A 56 -0.09 -15.80 7.99
CA PHE A 56 -0.55 -14.44 8.22
C PHE A 56 -0.91 -13.74 6.89
N MET A 57 0.04 -13.69 5.94
CA MET A 57 -0.13 -12.97 4.68
C MET A 57 -1.28 -13.52 3.83
N ARG A 58 -1.60 -14.82 3.89
CA ARG A 58 -2.74 -15.41 3.16
C ARG A 58 -4.10 -14.85 3.54
N ARG A 59 -4.23 -14.20 4.69
CA ARG A 59 -5.49 -13.60 5.19
C ARG A 59 -5.88 -12.36 4.39
N PHE A 60 -4.93 -11.72 3.70
CA PHE A 60 -5.11 -10.42 3.06
C PHE A 60 -5.06 -10.50 1.53
N LYS A 61 -5.94 -9.74 0.87
CA LYS A 61 -5.96 -9.57 -0.60
C LYS A 61 -5.34 -8.25 -1.04
N ILE A 62 -5.39 -7.24 -0.18
CA ILE A 62 -4.76 -5.94 -0.37
C ILE A 62 -3.78 -5.71 0.79
N VAL A 63 -2.59 -5.23 0.47
CA VAL A 63 -1.59 -4.79 1.46
C VAL A 63 -1.31 -3.32 1.20
N HIS A 64 -1.59 -2.48 2.18
CA HIS A 64 -1.32 -1.04 2.16
C HIS A 64 -0.06 -0.78 2.96
N MET A 65 0.97 -0.25 2.31
CA MET A 65 2.22 0.17 2.94
C MET A 65 2.22 1.69 3.02
N SER A 66 1.99 2.21 4.22
CA SER A 66 2.14 3.62 4.54
C SER A 66 3.54 3.91 5.06
N GLY A 67 4.18 4.94 4.54
CA GLY A 67 5.55 5.27 4.85
C GLY A 67 6.08 6.37 3.95
N HIS A 68 7.39 6.61 4.03
CA HIS A 68 8.08 7.52 3.13
C HIS A 68 8.82 6.73 2.05
N GLY A 69 9.04 7.35 0.90
CA GLY A 69 9.98 6.83 -0.08
C GLY A 69 11.15 7.78 -0.25
N ASP A 70 12.29 7.23 -0.60
CA ASP A 70 13.51 8.00 -0.83
C ASP A 70 13.46 8.65 -2.23
N GLU A 71 13.73 9.95 -2.30
CA GLU A 71 13.70 10.68 -3.58
C GLU A 71 14.92 10.34 -4.45
N GLU A 72 16.06 10.08 -3.82
CA GLU A 72 17.33 9.75 -4.47
C GLU A 72 17.36 8.27 -4.85
N LYS A 73 17.06 7.40 -3.89
CA LYS A 73 17.11 5.93 -4.04
C LYS A 73 15.71 5.34 -4.14
N PRO A 74 15.50 4.25 -4.90
CA PRO A 74 14.21 3.57 -4.94
C PRO A 74 14.02 2.70 -3.68
N ASN A 75 13.88 3.33 -2.51
CA ASN A 75 13.75 2.65 -1.24
C ASN A 75 12.47 3.07 -0.53
N PHE A 76 11.79 2.11 0.10
CA PHE A 76 10.77 2.36 1.12
C PHE A 76 11.49 2.64 2.45
N LEU A 77 11.21 3.78 3.04
CA LEU A 77 11.83 4.23 4.29
C LEU A 77 11.02 3.72 5.48
N LEU A 78 11.74 3.20 6.47
CA LEU A 78 11.23 2.80 7.76
C LEU A 78 11.76 3.78 8.82
N PRO A 79 11.12 3.88 9.99
CA PRO A 79 11.64 4.70 11.09
C PRO A 79 13.09 4.34 11.46
N ARG A 80 13.46 3.07 11.31
CA ARG A 80 14.81 2.52 11.56
C ARG A 80 15.29 1.74 10.34
N GLY A 81 15.66 2.47 9.29
CA GLY A 81 16.32 1.95 8.10
C GLY A 81 15.50 2.14 6.82
N SER A 82 15.83 1.35 5.80
CA SER A 82 15.10 1.37 4.53
C SER A 82 15.15 0.00 3.89
N ILE A 83 14.23 -0.26 2.98
CA ILE A 83 14.19 -1.49 2.19
C ILE A 83 14.06 -1.13 0.71
N ASN A 84 14.94 -1.70 -0.11
CA ASN A 84 14.85 -1.62 -1.56
C ASN A 84 14.00 -2.78 -2.11
N ALA A 85 13.66 -2.74 -3.40
CA ALA A 85 12.82 -3.74 -4.04
C ALA A 85 13.35 -5.19 -3.97
N SER A 86 14.67 -5.41 -4.08
CA SER A 86 15.26 -6.76 -4.10
C SER A 86 15.37 -7.40 -2.71
N GLU A 87 15.27 -6.59 -1.65
CA GLU A 87 15.33 -7.03 -0.27
C GLU A 87 14.00 -7.60 0.25
N PHE A 88 12.88 -7.42 -0.48
CA PHE A 88 11.62 -8.05 -0.13
C PHE A 88 11.68 -9.59 -0.27
N PRO A 89 10.92 -10.34 0.55
CA PRO A 89 10.88 -11.79 0.43
C PRO A 89 10.26 -12.23 -0.90
N ILE A 90 10.74 -13.37 -1.43
CA ILE A 90 10.25 -13.91 -2.71
C ILE A 90 8.76 -14.25 -2.58
N ASP A 91 7.98 -13.85 -3.58
CA ASP A 91 6.54 -14.18 -3.71
C ASP A 91 5.65 -13.72 -2.54
N CYS A 92 6.12 -12.86 -1.63
CA CYS A 92 5.36 -12.47 -0.43
C CYS A 92 4.01 -11.79 -0.76
N PHE A 93 3.88 -11.23 -1.97
CA PHE A 93 2.68 -10.59 -2.47
C PHE A 93 1.99 -11.33 -3.61
N ARG A 94 2.30 -12.62 -3.81
CA ARG A 94 1.65 -13.49 -4.81
C ARG A 94 0.12 -13.36 -4.76
N ASN A 95 -0.48 -12.99 -5.89
CA ASN A 95 -1.92 -12.75 -6.07
C ASN A 95 -2.53 -11.60 -5.23
N LYS A 96 -1.72 -10.66 -4.75
CA LYS A 96 -2.18 -9.51 -3.95
C LYS A 96 -2.08 -8.19 -4.70
N THR A 97 -2.91 -7.24 -4.30
CA THR A 97 -2.71 -5.81 -4.63
C THR A 97 -1.87 -5.17 -3.55
N VAL A 98 -0.78 -4.52 -3.93
CA VAL A 98 0.04 -3.72 -3.02
C VAL A 98 -0.25 -2.24 -3.29
N CYS A 99 -0.70 -1.52 -2.28
CA CYS A 99 -0.90 -0.08 -2.28
C CYS A 99 0.24 0.55 -1.49
N MET A 100 0.92 1.53 -2.09
CA MET A 100 1.99 2.29 -1.45
C MET A 100 1.61 3.75 -1.47
N SER A 101 1.48 4.38 -0.30
CA SER A 101 1.35 5.84 -0.21
C SER A 101 2.69 6.56 -0.15
N ALA A 102 3.79 5.79 -0.05
CA ALA A 102 5.15 6.28 0.00
C ALA A 102 5.61 6.98 -1.30
N CYS A 103 6.20 8.16 -1.14
CA CYS A 103 6.67 9.03 -2.21
C CYS A 103 7.54 8.29 -3.23
N THR A 104 7.29 8.50 -4.51
CA THR A 104 8.11 7.99 -5.64
C THR A 104 8.16 6.46 -5.82
N LEU A 105 7.55 5.67 -4.95
CA LEU A 105 7.52 4.21 -5.09
C LEU A 105 6.58 3.71 -6.18
N GLY A 106 5.79 4.59 -6.79
CA GLY A 106 5.08 4.31 -8.05
C GLY A 106 5.96 4.42 -9.30
N LYS A 107 7.25 4.79 -9.19
CA LYS A 107 8.15 4.89 -10.34
C LYS A 107 8.60 3.50 -10.81
N LYS A 108 8.77 3.35 -12.14
CA LYS A 108 9.24 2.11 -12.78
C LYS A 108 10.49 1.51 -12.12
N ARG A 109 11.46 2.37 -11.75
CA ARG A 109 12.74 1.97 -11.12
C ARG A 109 12.58 1.18 -9.81
N PHE A 110 11.47 1.35 -9.10
CA PHE A 110 11.15 0.58 -7.91
C PHE A 110 10.17 -0.55 -8.22
N VAL A 111 9.08 -0.24 -8.93
CA VAL A 111 7.98 -1.18 -9.11
C VAL A 111 8.36 -2.39 -9.96
N THR A 112 9.18 -2.23 -11.01
CA THR A 112 9.60 -3.36 -11.85
C THR A 112 10.36 -4.43 -11.05
N PRO A 113 11.49 -4.12 -10.39
CA PRO A 113 12.19 -5.14 -9.59
C PRO A 113 11.36 -5.61 -8.40
N PHE A 114 10.47 -4.77 -7.85
CA PHE A 114 9.59 -5.16 -6.75
C PHE A 114 8.59 -6.23 -7.19
N MET A 115 7.88 -6.02 -8.31
CA MET A 115 6.92 -6.99 -8.82
C MET A 115 7.59 -8.30 -9.27
N GLU A 116 8.75 -8.21 -9.92
CA GLU A 116 9.56 -9.38 -10.30
C GLU A 116 9.97 -10.21 -9.07
N ARG A 117 10.26 -9.55 -7.94
CA ARG A 117 10.67 -10.20 -6.70
C ARG A 117 9.49 -10.78 -5.90
N THR A 118 8.41 -10.03 -5.77
CA THR A 118 7.33 -10.34 -4.81
C THR A 118 6.10 -11.00 -5.43
N ASP A 119 6.04 -11.10 -6.76
CA ASP A 119 4.90 -11.64 -7.52
C ASP A 119 3.58 -10.88 -7.24
N ALA A 120 3.67 -9.58 -6.99
CA ALA A 120 2.49 -8.74 -6.75
C ALA A 120 1.62 -8.67 -8.02
N ARG A 121 0.31 -8.91 -7.88
CA ARG A 121 -0.63 -8.88 -9.02
C ARG A 121 -0.91 -7.45 -9.49
N TYR A 122 -0.95 -6.51 -8.55
CA TYR A 122 -1.12 -5.10 -8.83
C TYR A 122 -0.26 -4.29 -7.86
N VAL A 123 0.35 -3.21 -8.35
CA VAL A 123 1.01 -2.22 -7.49
C VAL A 123 0.43 -0.85 -7.78
N ILE A 124 -0.07 -0.19 -6.73
CA ILE A 124 -0.56 1.18 -6.79
C ILE A 124 0.38 2.05 -5.99
N GLY A 125 0.86 3.14 -6.57
CA GLY A 125 1.63 4.12 -5.81
C GLY A 125 1.90 5.42 -6.57
N PRO A 126 2.36 6.46 -5.86
CA PRO A 126 2.60 7.76 -6.44
C PRO A 126 4.00 7.81 -7.08
N ARG A 127 4.10 8.39 -8.27
CA ARG A 127 5.35 8.64 -9.01
C ARG A 127 6.08 9.88 -8.55
N ARG A 128 5.40 10.77 -7.82
CA ARG A 128 5.93 11.99 -7.20
C ARG A 128 5.39 12.10 -5.79
N SER A 129 6.07 12.83 -4.91
CA SER A 129 5.63 13.03 -3.53
C SER A 129 4.23 13.68 -3.51
N PRO A 130 3.15 12.95 -3.14
CA PRO A 130 1.84 13.56 -2.99
C PRO A 130 1.80 14.34 -1.67
N TYR A 131 0.92 15.34 -1.57
CA TYR A 131 0.58 15.85 -0.25
C TYR A 131 -0.16 14.76 0.53
N PHE A 132 0.06 14.70 1.83
CA PHE A 132 -0.55 13.72 2.72
C PHE A 132 -2.08 13.63 2.54
N ILE A 133 -2.75 14.78 2.46
CA ILE A 133 -4.21 14.84 2.29
C ILE A 133 -4.66 14.27 0.94
N ASP A 134 -3.89 14.50 -0.13
CA ASP A 134 -4.19 13.97 -1.45
C ASP A 134 -4.04 12.44 -1.49
N ALA A 135 -2.98 11.91 -0.86
CA ALA A 135 -2.78 10.46 -0.69
C ALA A 135 -3.92 9.83 0.10
N THR A 136 -4.29 10.44 1.22
CA THR A 136 -5.40 9.99 2.05
C THR A 136 -6.69 9.97 1.24
N LEU A 137 -7.09 11.08 0.61
CA LEU A 137 -8.31 11.15 -0.19
C LEU A 137 -8.33 10.16 -1.35
N PHE A 138 -7.19 9.91 -1.98
CA PHE A 138 -7.06 8.91 -3.04
C PHE A 138 -7.40 7.52 -2.50
N PHE A 139 -6.76 7.10 -1.41
CA PHE A 139 -6.97 5.76 -0.84
C PHE A 139 -8.33 5.59 -0.19
N LEU A 140 -8.88 6.64 0.45
CA LEU A 140 -10.26 6.67 0.93
C LEU A 140 -11.25 6.38 -0.21
N THR A 141 -11.09 7.09 -1.33
CA THR A 141 -11.93 6.89 -2.51
C THR A 141 -11.74 5.48 -3.08
N PHE A 142 -10.49 5.02 -3.20
CA PHE A 142 -10.16 3.70 -3.71
C PHE A 142 -10.78 2.57 -2.88
N TYR A 143 -10.69 2.64 -1.55
CA TYR A 143 -11.24 1.63 -0.65
C TYR A 143 -12.76 1.66 -0.62
N TYR A 144 -13.40 2.83 -0.71
CA TYR A 144 -14.84 2.90 -0.88
C TYR A 144 -15.31 2.13 -2.13
N TRP A 145 -14.68 2.36 -3.28
CA TRP A 145 -15.07 1.67 -4.51
C TRP A 145 -14.76 0.18 -4.49
N THR A 146 -13.65 -0.22 -3.88
CA THR A 146 -13.20 -1.61 -3.83
C THR A 146 -13.96 -2.45 -2.80
N ASN A 147 -14.17 -1.91 -1.59
CA ASN A 147 -14.72 -2.67 -0.46
C ASN A 147 -16.23 -2.49 -0.34
N ARG A 148 -16.73 -1.25 -0.37
CA ARG A 148 -18.17 -0.97 -0.27
C ARG A 148 -18.91 -1.27 -1.57
N ARG A 149 -18.38 -0.81 -2.71
CA ARG A 149 -19.01 -0.97 -4.03
C ARG A 149 -18.55 -2.21 -4.81
N ARG A 150 -17.61 -2.98 -4.25
CA ARG A 150 -17.12 -4.26 -4.78
C ARG A 150 -16.57 -4.19 -6.21
N LEU A 151 -16.13 -3.01 -6.68
CA LEU A 151 -15.50 -2.87 -7.99
C LEU A 151 -14.14 -3.60 -8.06
N GLY A 152 -13.72 -3.95 -9.27
CA GLY A 152 -12.37 -4.47 -9.53
C GLY A 152 -11.30 -3.39 -9.34
N ILE A 153 -10.05 -3.81 -9.06
CA ILE A 153 -8.94 -2.91 -8.71
C ILE A 153 -8.74 -1.77 -9.72
N GLN A 154 -8.70 -2.09 -11.02
CA GLN A 154 -8.51 -1.09 -12.07
C GLN A 154 -9.70 -0.10 -12.15
N ALA A 155 -10.94 -0.58 -11.98
CA ALA A 155 -12.11 0.28 -11.98
C ALA A 155 -12.11 1.21 -10.76
N SER A 156 -11.77 0.68 -9.57
CA SER A 156 -11.63 1.48 -8.35
C SER A 156 -10.52 2.53 -8.47
N PHE A 157 -9.37 2.16 -9.03
CA PHE A 157 -8.26 3.08 -9.31
C PHE A 157 -8.71 4.23 -10.23
N ASN A 158 -9.37 3.90 -11.34
CA ASN A 158 -9.87 4.90 -12.29
C ASN A 158 -10.91 5.85 -11.67
N ARG A 159 -11.70 5.37 -10.70
CA ARG A 159 -12.66 6.20 -9.95
C ARG A 159 -11.95 7.12 -8.95
N ALA A 160 -10.92 6.61 -8.25
CA ALA A 160 -10.08 7.42 -7.37
C ALA A 160 -9.35 8.52 -8.15
N MET A 161 -8.80 8.24 -9.32
CA MET A 161 -8.19 9.27 -10.17
C MET A 161 -9.16 10.37 -10.63
N LYS A 162 -10.46 10.05 -10.73
CA LYS A 162 -11.50 11.00 -11.17
C LYS A 162 -12.07 11.86 -10.03
N SER A 163 -11.74 11.58 -8.76
CA SER A 163 -12.27 12.36 -7.63
C SER A 163 -11.59 13.71 -7.42
N GLY A 164 -10.66 14.10 -8.31
CA GLY A 164 -9.98 15.39 -8.27
C GLY A 164 -8.79 15.44 -7.31
N VAL A 165 -8.41 14.30 -6.74
CA VAL A 165 -7.18 14.15 -5.94
C VAL A 165 -5.96 14.49 -6.78
N ARG A 166 -5.08 15.34 -6.23
CA ARG A 166 -3.84 15.69 -6.91
C ARG A 166 -2.83 14.56 -6.68
N GLY A 167 -1.90 14.40 -7.61
CA GLY A 167 -0.86 13.37 -7.52
C GLY A 167 -0.72 12.57 -8.80
N ASP A 168 0.52 12.22 -9.11
CA ASP A 168 0.87 11.38 -10.25
C ASP A 168 0.81 9.92 -9.82
N TRP A 169 -0.41 9.36 -9.74
CA TRP A 169 -0.62 7.97 -9.31
C TRP A 169 -0.49 7.00 -10.48
N SER A 170 -0.01 5.80 -10.17
CA SER A 170 0.14 4.73 -11.15
C SER A 170 -0.44 3.43 -10.63
N LEU A 171 -1.08 2.70 -11.53
CA LEU A 171 -1.45 1.30 -11.36
C LEU A 171 -0.57 0.47 -12.30
N TRP A 172 0.23 -0.41 -11.72
CA TRP A 172 1.07 -1.36 -12.43
C TRP A 172 0.42 -2.73 -12.43
N VAL A 173 0.52 -3.41 -13.57
CA VAL A 173 0.06 -4.76 -13.82
C VAL A 173 1.27 -5.53 -14.40
N PRO A 174 1.50 -6.80 -14.01
CA PRO A 174 2.58 -7.61 -14.55
C PRO A 174 2.56 -7.69 -16.08
#